data_AF-A0A248TJ78-F1
#
_entry.id   AF-A0A248TJ78-F1
#
_cell.length_a   1.000
_cell.length_b   1.000
_cell.length_c   1.000
_cell.angle_alpha   90.00
_cell.angle_beta   90.00
_cell.angle_gamma   90.00
#
_symmetry.space_group_name_H-M   'P 1'
#
loop_
_entity.id
_entity.type
_entity.pdbx_description
1 polymer ?
#
loop_
_entity_poly.entity_id
_entity_poly.type
_entity_poly.pdbx_seq_one_letter_code
_entity_poly.pdbx_strand_id
1 'polypeptide(L)'
;MTATTDLIVCTRELLLHLNQGLPEHEREAYIKKTDNLLDQRFILMRQVDFQSTEAQKMKDVLLKQDRAIKQLLDQHQQIIKDDIKRLKVQKVKSKQYANPYEAVGMSDGVFYDKRN
;
A
#
# COMPACT_ATOMS: atom_id res chain seq x y z
N MET A 1 16.59 -26.79 11.63
CA MET A 1 15.60 -26.32 10.63
C MET A 1 16.35 -26.15 9.32
N THR A 2 15.80 -26.57 8.18
CA THR A 2 16.43 -26.41 6.85
C THR A 2 16.02 -25.05 6.26
N ALA A 3 16.88 -24.41 5.47
CA ALA A 3 16.58 -23.12 4.83
C ALA A 3 15.27 -23.15 4.02
N THR A 4 14.94 -24.29 3.41
CA THR A 4 13.69 -24.53 2.70
C THR A 4 12.47 -24.47 3.63
N THR A 5 12.58 -25.06 4.82
CA THR A 5 11.52 -25.04 5.83
C THR A 5 11.30 -23.61 6.32
N ASP A 6 12.38 -22.88 6.60
CA ASP A 6 12.32 -21.49 7.07
C ASP A 6 11.67 -20.57 6.02
N LEU A 7 11.99 -20.75 4.73
CA LEU A 7 11.35 -20.03 3.62
C LEU A 7 9.84 -20.30 3.57
N ILE A 8 9.40 -21.54 3.79
CA ILE A 8 7.98 -21.92 3.79
C ILE A 8 7.25 -21.27 4.97
N VAL A 9 7.86 -21.29 6.16
CA VAL A 9 7.28 -20.66 7.35
C VAL A 9 7.14 -19.15 7.14
N CYS A 10 8.20 -18.48 6.71
CA CYS A 10 8.18 -17.05 6.42
C CYS A 10 7.14 -16.69 5.34
N THR A 11 7.04 -17.49 4.28
CA THR A 11 6.05 -17.29 3.21
C THR A 11 4.61 -17.46 3.72
N ARG A 12 4.38 -18.42 4.63
CA ARG A 12 3.06 -18.62 5.27
C ARG A 12 2.71 -17.46 6.21
N GLU A 13 3.66 -16.98 7.00
CA GLU A 13 3.46 -15.84 7.90
C GLU A 13 3.13 -14.56 7.13
N LEU A 14 3.85 -14.30 6.03
CA LEU A 14 3.55 -13.20 5.12
C LEU A 14 2.14 -13.32 4.54
N LEU A 15 1.79 -14.50 4.03
CA LEU A 15 0.45 -14.72 3.48
C LEU A 15 -0.65 -14.54 4.54
N LEU A 16 -0.44 -15.02 5.77
CA LEU A 16 -1.38 -14.84 6.87
C LEU A 16 -1.55 -13.36 7.21
N HIS A 17 -0.45 -12.61 7.32
CA HIS A 17 -0.45 -11.17 7.57
C HIS A 17 -1.17 -10.39 6.46
N LEU A 18 -0.92 -10.75 5.19
CA LEU A 18 -1.60 -10.12 4.05
C LEU A 18 -3.10 -10.42 4.00
N ASN A 19 -3.53 -11.62 4.36
CA ASN A 19 -4.95 -11.98 4.41
C ASN A 19 -5.75 -11.27 5.50
N GLN A 20 -5.09 -10.66 6.50
CA GLN A 20 -5.77 -9.79 7.46
C GLN A 20 -6.35 -8.52 6.79
N GLY A 21 -5.88 -8.21 5.57
CA GLY A 21 -6.25 -7.00 4.85
C GLY A 21 -5.48 -5.78 5.34
N LEU A 22 -5.42 -4.75 4.49
CA LEU A 22 -4.82 -3.47 4.85
C LEU A 22 -5.70 -2.74 5.88
N PRO A 23 -5.21 -2.46 7.09
CA PRO A 23 -6.02 -1.81 8.11
C PRO A 23 -6.18 -0.31 7.83
N GLU A 24 -7.29 0.26 8.32
CA GLU A 24 -7.53 1.71 8.27
C GLU A 24 -6.69 2.47 9.30
N HIS A 25 -6.53 1.89 10.50
CA HIS A 25 -5.69 2.39 11.58
C HIS A 25 -4.40 1.58 11.69
N GLU A 26 -3.34 2.15 12.28
CA GLU A 26 -2.04 1.48 12.46
C GLU A 26 -1.37 0.98 11.16
N ARG A 27 -1.74 1.59 10.02
CA ARG A 27 -1.27 1.18 8.70
C ARG A 27 0.26 1.17 8.57
N GLU A 28 0.95 2.10 9.23
CA GLU A 28 2.41 2.17 9.23
C GLU A 28 3.05 0.93 9.86
N ALA A 29 2.53 0.48 11.01
CA ALA A 29 3.00 -0.75 11.66
C ALA A 29 2.72 -1.98 10.79
N TYR A 30 1.55 -2.04 10.15
CA TYR A 30 1.20 -3.09 9.22
C TYR A 30 2.16 -3.17 8.02
N ILE A 31 2.43 -2.03 7.37
CA ILE A 31 3.36 -1.96 6.23
C ILE A 31 4.77 -2.34 6.66
N LYS A 32 5.25 -1.82 7.79
CA LYS A 32 6.58 -2.15 8.31
C LYS A 32 6.73 -3.65 8.57
N LYS A 33 5.70 -4.31 9.10
CA LYS A 33 5.70 -5.77 9.28
C LYS A 33 5.72 -6.51 7.95
N THR A 34 4.96 -6.06 6.95
CA THR A 34 5.00 -6.60 5.59
C THR A 34 6.40 -6.50 4.98
N ASP A 35 7.05 -5.33 5.10
CA ASP A 35 8.40 -5.11 4.58
C ASP A 35 9.43 -6.02 5.26
N ASN A 36 9.38 -6.12 6.59
CA ASN A 36 10.25 -7.02 7.35
C ASN A 36 10.11 -8.49 6.90
N LEU A 37 8.88 -8.96 6.67
CA LEU A 37 8.63 -10.33 6.20
C LEU A 37 9.12 -10.53 4.75
N LEU A 38 8.98 -9.53 3.89
CA LEU A 38 9.52 -9.56 2.52
C LEU A 38 11.05 -9.63 2.51
N ASP A 39 11.72 -8.85 3.34
CA ASP A 39 13.18 -8.84 3.47
C ASP A 39 13.70 -10.17 4.03
N GLN A 40 13.07 -10.70 5.07
CA GLN A 40 13.37 -12.02 5.61
C GLN A 40 13.21 -13.10 4.54
N ARG A 41 12.10 -13.08 3.80
CA ARG A 41 11.84 -14.01 2.71
C ARG A 41 12.92 -13.92 1.64
N PHE A 42 13.35 -12.71 1.27
CA PHE A 42 14.41 -12.49 0.27
C PHE A 42 15.75 -13.08 0.70
N ILE A 43 16.13 -12.91 1.97
CA ILE A 43 17.35 -13.50 2.54
C ILE A 43 17.28 -15.03 2.49
N LEU A 44 16.15 -15.61 2.91
CA LEU A 44 15.94 -17.07 2.91
C LEU A 44 15.98 -17.66 1.50
N MET A 45 15.39 -16.98 0.51
CA MET A 45 15.45 -17.44 -0.89
C MET A 45 16.88 -17.58 -1.42
N ARG A 46 17.83 -16.79 -0.93
CA ARG A 46 19.25 -16.90 -1.33
C ARG A 46 19.97 -18.09 -0.71
N GLN A 47 19.42 -18.66 0.36
CA GLN A 47 20.01 -19.75 1.12
C GLN A 47 19.44 -21.12 0.72
N VAL A 48 18.33 -21.14 -0.02
CA VAL A 48 17.67 -22.37 -0.47
C VAL A 48 18.34 -22.91 -1.72
N ASP A 49 18.76 -24.17 -1.68
CA ASP A 49 19.05 -24.94 -2.88
C ASP A 49 17.73 -25.48 -3.49
N PHE A 50 17.27 -24.79 -4.54
CA PHE A 50 16.05 -25.16 -5.25
C PHE A 50 16.17 -26.45 -6.08
N GLN A 51 17.39 -26.98 -6.30
CA GLN A 51 17.57 -28.28 -6.97
C GLN A 51 17.42 -29.47 -6.02
N SER A 52 17.39 -29.22 -4.71
CA SER A 52 17.19 -30.26 -3.72
C SER A 52 15.83 -30.94 -3.87
N THR A 53 15.79 -32.25 -3.59
CA THR A 53 14.56 -33.05 -3.62
C THR A 53 13.47 -32.50 -2.69
N GLU A 54 13.86 -31.90 -1.57
CA GLU A 54 12.94 -31.25 -0.62
C GLU A 54 12.30 -30.01 -1.24
N ALA A 55 13.09 -29.12 -1.84
CA ALA A 55 12.59 -27.91 -2.49
C ALA A 55 11.70 -28.24 -3.70
N GLN A 56 12.05 -29.26 -4.49
CA GLN A 56 11.23 -29.68 -5.63
C GLN A 56 9.84 -30.18 -5.21
N LYS A 57 9.73 -30.92 -4.11
CA LYS A 57 8.43 -31.36 -3.60
C LYS A 57 7.54 -30.16 -3.23
N MET A 58 8.13 -29.09 -2.71
CA MET A 58 7.40 -27.92 -2.21
C MET A 58 7.25 -26.79 -3.23
N LYS A 59 7.85 -26.92 -4.41
CA LYS A 59 7.87 -25.91 -5.48
C LYS A 59 6.47 -25.42 -5.84
N ASP A 60 5.53 -26.34 -6.04
CA ASP A 60 4.16 -25.98 -6.45
C ASP A 60 3.41 -25.23 -5.35
N VAL A 61 3.68 -25.56 -4.09
CA VAL A 61 3.09 -24.86 -2.94
C VAL A 61 3.64 -23.44 -2.87
N LEU A 62 4.96 -23.27 -2.95
CA LEU A 62 5.61 -21.95 -2.96
C LEU A 62 5.11 -21.10 -4.13
N LEU A 63 5.02 -21.65 -5.34
CA LEU A 63 4.51 -20.93 -6.51
C LEU A 63 3.05 -20.51 -6.37
N LYS A 64 2.20 -21.33 -5.73
CA LYS A 64 0.81 -20.95 -5.43
C LYS A 64 0.74 -19.82 -4.42
N GLN A 65 1.54 -19.89 -3.36
CA GLN A 65 1.60 -18.86 -2.33
C GLN A 65 2.14 -17.53 -2.89
N ASP A 66 3.16 -17.58 -3.75
CA ASP A 66 3.72 -16.38 -4.39
C ASP A 66 2.70 -15.66 -5.27
N ARG A 67 1.89 -16.41 -6.02
CA ARG A 67 0.79 -15.81 -6.79
C ARG A 67 -0.23 -15.13 -5.88
N ALA A 68 -0.62 -15.78 -4.79
CA ALA A 68 -1.57 -15.20 -3.82
C ALA A 68 -1.00 -13.94 -3.16
N ILE A 69 0.26 -13.98 -2.71
CA ILE A 69 0.96 -12.83 -2.13
C ILE A 69 0.99 -11.67 -3.13
N LYS A 70 1.35 -11.94 -4.40
CA LYS A 70 1.38 -10.91 -5.43
C LYS A 70 0.01 -10.26 -5.63
N GLN A 71 -1.05 -11.05 -5.72
CA GLN A 71 -2.42 -10.54 -5.86
C GLN A 71 -2.83 -9.65 -4.68
N LEU A 72 -2.54 -10.06 -3.45
CA LEU A 72 -2.85 -9.27 -2.24
C LEU A 72 -2.05 -7.97 -2.18
N LEU A 73 -0.75 -8.01 -2.51
CA LEU A 73 0.08 -6.81 -2.56
C LEU A 73 -0.40 -5.82 -3.64
N ASP A 74 -0.79 -6.30 -4.82
CA ASP A 74 -1.34 -5.47 -5.89
C ASP A 74 -2.68 -4.81 -5.45
N GLN A 75 -3.54 -5.55 -4.76
CA GLN A 75 -4.78 -5.03 -4.16
C GLN A 75 -4.50 -3.95 -3.11
N HIS A 76 -3.60 -4.22 -2.16
CA HIS A 76 -3.23 -3.25 -1.12
C HIS A 76 -2.59 -1.99 -1.72
N GLN A 77 -1.72 -2.15 -2.71
CA GLN A 77 -1.13 -1.03 -3.43
C GLN A 77 -2.22 -0.17 -4.09
N GLN A 78 -3.25 -0.79 -4.67
CA GLN A 78 -4.32 -0.04 -5.32
C GLN A 78 -5.18 0.72 -4.31
N ILE A 79 -5.49 0.14 -3.15
CA ILE A 79 -6.17 0.84 -2.06
C ILE A 79 -5.37 2.07 -1.63
N ILE A 80 -4.05 1.92 -1.41
CA ILE A 80 -3.17 3.02 -1.03
C ILE A 80 -3.14 4.12 -2.11
N LYS A 81 -3.07 3.74 -3.39
CA LYS A 81 -3.13 4.70 -4.51
C LYS A 81 -4.42 5.50 -4.51
N ASP A 82 -5.55 4.85 -4.28
CA ASP A 82 -6.85 5.53 -4.26
C ASP A 82 -7.02 6.43 -3.04
N ASP A 83 -6.49 6.04 -1.88
CA ASP A 83 -6.41 6.91 -0.69
C ASP A 83 -5.61 8.19 -0.99
N ILE A 84 -4.43 8.06 -1.63
CA ILE A 84 -3.61 9.21 -2.02
C ILE A 84 -4.37 10.14 -2.97
N LYS A 85 -5.12 9.58 -3.95
CA LYS A 85 -5.96 10.39 -4.85
C LYS A 85 -7.04 11.13 -4.08
N ARG A 86 -7.76 10.45 -3.17
CA ARG A 86 -8.82 11.06 -2.34
C ARG A 86 -8.28 12.22 -1.50
N LEU A 87 -7.14 12.03 -0.84
CA LEU A 87 -6.49 13.07 -0.04
C LEU A 87 -6.11 14.30 -0.88
N LYS A 88 -5.61 14.09 -2.10
CA LYS A 88 -5.29 15.19 -3.03
C LYS A 88 -6.55 15.97 -3.43
N VAL A 89 -7.63 15.28 -3.77
CA VAL A 89 -8.92 15.92 -4.15
C VAL A 89 -9.52 16.70 -2.98
N GLN A 90 -9.50 16.14 -1.76
CA GLN A 90 -10.01 16.81 -0.57
C GLN A 90 -9.22 18.10 -0.27
N LYS A 91 -7.89 18.08 -0.44
CA LYS A 91 -7.04 19.28 -0.29
C LYS A 91 -7.38 20.37 -1.32
N VAL A 92 -7.67 20.00 -2.57
CA VAL A 92 -8.10 20.96 -3.60
C VAL A 92 -9.45 21.56 -3.27
N LYS A 93 -10.44 20.74 -2.89
CA LYS A 93 -11.77 21.22 -2.51
C LYS A 93 -11.70 22.13 -1.28
N SER A 94 -10.97 21.75 -0.24
CA SER A 94 -10.79 22.57 0.96
C SER A 94 -10.19 23.95 0.64
N LYS A 95 -9.23 24.03 -0.28
CA LYS A 95 -8.70 25.33 -0.76
C LYS A 95 -9.72 26.15 -1.55
N GLN A 96 -10.54 25.52 -2.38
CA GLN A 96 -11.62 26.21 -3.12
C GLN A 96 -12.73 26.74 -2.19
N TYR A 97 -13.07 26.00 -1.13
CA TYR A 97 -14.04 26.46 -0.13
C TYR A 97 -13.46 27.49 0.85
N ALA A 98 -12.15 27.49 1.08
CA ALA A 98 -11.49 28.51 1.92
C ALA A 98 -11.45 29.89 1.25
N ASN A 99 -11.66 29.98 -0.07
CA ASN A 99 -11.65 31.27 -0.77
C ASN A 99 -12.80 31.46 -1.78
N PRO A 100 -14.07 31.53 -1.32
CA PRO A 100 -15.21 31.82 -2.20
C PRO A 100 -15.22 33.27 -2.73
N TYR A 101 -14.40 34.15 -2.15
CA TYR A 101 -14.40 35.59 -2.43
C TYR A 101 -13.17 36.10 -3.19
N GLU A 102 -12.13 35.27 -3.42
CA GLU A 102 -10.98 35.67 -4.25
C GLU A 102 -11.39 36.01 -5.69
N ALA A 103 -12.41 35.32 -6.21
CA ALA A 103 -12.99 35.61 -7.52
C ALA A 103 -13.92 36.85 -7.55
N VAL A 104 -14.35 37.34 -6.37
CA VAL A 104 -15.25 38.51 -6.25
C VAL A 104 -14.48 39.81 -5.97
N GLY A 105 -13.19 39.72 -5.61
CA GLY A 105 -12.33 40.87 -5.34
C GLY A 105 -11.62 41.49 -6.57
N MET A 106 -11.81 40.95 -7.78
CA MET A 106 -11.15 41.41 -9.01
C MET A 106 -12.11 41.99 -10.07
N SER A 107 -13.35 42.32 -9.71
CA SER A 107 -14.17 43.23 -10.52
C SER A 107 -14.02 44.64 -9.97
N ASP A 108 -13.39 45.52 -10.74
CA ASP A 108 -13.18 46.94 -10.49
C ASP A 108 -14.24 47.56 -9.59
N GLY A 109 -13.78 48.13 -8.47
CA GLY A 109 -14.61 48.90 -7.54
C GLY A 109 -15.21 50.12 -8.24
N VAL A 110 -16.42 49.98 -8.77
CA VAL A 110 -17.25 51.12 -9.16
C VAL A 110 -17.97 51.63 -7.91
N PHE A 111 -17.36 52.61 -7.27
CA PHE A 111 -18.01 53.46 -6.27
C PHE A 111 -19.21 54.16 -6.94
N TYR A 112 -20.43 53.78 -6.56
CA TYR A 112 -21.60 54.60 -6.81
C TYR A 112 -21.65 55.71 -5.74
N ASP A 113 -20.96 56.82 -6.00
CA ASP A 113 -21.41 58.11 -5.48
C ASP A 113 -22.32 58.75 -6.53
N LYS A 114 -23.62 58.71 -6.27
CA LYS A 114 -24.52 59.78 -6.72
C LYS A 114 -25.47 60.11 -5.59
N ARG A 115 -25.07 61.11 -4.80
CA ARG A 115 -25.98 62.04 -4.11
C ARG A 115 -26.86 62.78 -5.12
N ASN A 116 -28.05 63.14 -4.61
CA ASN A 116 -29.16 63.93 -5.17
C ASN A 116 -30.25 63.13 -5.88
#